data_AF-A0A2I0K379-F1
#
_entry.id   AF-A0A2I0K379-F1
#
_cell.length_a   1.000
_cell.length_b   1.000
_cell.length_c   1.000
_cell.angle_alpha   90.00
_cell.angle_beta   90.00
_cell.angle_gamma   90.00
#
_symmetry.space_group_name_H-M   'P 1'
#
loop_
_entity.id
_entity.type
_entity.pdbx_description
1 polymer ?
#
loop_
_entity_poly.entity_id
_entity_poly.type
_entity_poly.pdbx_seq_one_letter_code
_entity_poly.pdbx_strand_id
1 'polypeptide(L)'
;MVIHGYTRTTSDHYVFVKQFFEGNFIILLLYVDDILFVGHDMSKIADLRKELRKVLCYEGFGTAKQILGMHISRDRSSGKLWLSQEMYIEKILDRFNMGNAKPVSSPLAFHFKLSSKQCLTSKKEKEEMKKVPYSSVVGSLMYSMVCTRSDIAHSVGVVSRFLSNLGKEHWNAVKWILRYFRGTSKVCLQFGTGKSELVGYTDADMAGDIDSQKSTLEYLMTFAGGAISWPSRL
;
A
#
# COMPACT_ATOMS: atom_id res chain seq x y z
N MET A 1 -9.45 25.54 4.04
CA MET A 1 -8.27 25.44 3.16
C MET A 1 -8.33 26.39 1.97
N VAL A 2 -9.31 26.27 1.07
CA VAL A 2 -9.43 27.16 -0.11
C VAL A 2 -9.50 28.64 0.27
N ILE A 3 -10.28 28.96 1.32
CA ILE A 3 -10.40 30.32 1.87
C ILE A 3 -9.06 30.88 2.42
N HIS A 4 -8.10 30.01 2.75
CA HIS A 4 -6.79 30.41 3.28
C HIS A 4 -5.70 30.51 2.19
N GLY A 5 -6.09 30.51 0.91
CA GLY A 5 -5.20 30.61 -0.24
C GLY A 5 -4.46 29.31 -0.58
N TYR A 6 -4.99 28.15 -0.17
CA TYR A 6 -4.48 26.85 -0.62
C TYR A 6 -5.24 26.38 -1.85
N THR A 7 -4.49 25.90 -2.85
CA THR A 7 -5.02 25.30 -4.06
C THR A 7 -5.02 23.79 -3.91
N ARG A 8 -6.18 23.15 -4.10
CA ARG A 8 -6.28 21.69 -4.13
C ARG A 8 -5.65 21.16 -5.42
N THR A 9 -4.88 20.08 -5.34
CA THR A 9 -4.31 19.48 -6.56
C THR A 9 -5.39 18.79 -7.41
N THR A 10 -5.15 18.67 -8.71
CA THR A 10 -6.03 17.96 -9.64
C THR A 10 -5.85 16.44 -9.55
N SER A 11 -4.66 15.98 -9.20
CA SER A 11 -4.32 14.56 -9.09
C SER A 11 -4.80 13.92 -7.79
N ASP A 12 -4.78 14.65 -6.68
CA ASP A 12 -5.26 14.16 -5.37
C ASP A 12 -6.06 15.25 -4.64
N HIS A 13 -7.33 14.96 -4.38
CA HIS A 13 -8.25 15.89 -3.71
C HIS A 13 -7.94 16.12 -2.23
N TYR A 14 -7.08 15.30 -1.62
CA TYR A 14 -6.62 15.42 -0.25
C TYR A 14 -5.32 16.22 -0.13
N VAL A 15 -4.68 16.55 -1.24
CA VAL A 15 -3.45 17.36 -1.28
C VAL A 15 -3.78 18.81 -1.62
N PHE A 16 -3.32 19.70 -0.75
CA PHE A 16 -3.46 21.15 -0.87
C PHE A 16 -2.08 21.79 -0.92
N VAL A 17 -1.86 22.72 -1.84
CA VAL A 17 -0.58 23.40 -2.01
C VAL A 17 -0.79 24.90 -1.90
N LYS A 18 0.07 25.57 -1.14
CA LYS A 18 0.17 27.03 -1.10
C LYS A 18 1.60 27.43 -1.39
N GLN A 19 1.77 28.24 -2.43
CA GLN A 19 3.05 28.85 -2.79
C GLN A 19 3.15 30.24 -2.14
N PHE A 20 4.35 30.61 -1.76
CA PHE A 20 4.72 31.89 -1.14
C PHE A 20 5.81 32.56 -1.98
N PHE A 21 6.16 33.80 -1.62
CA PHE A 21 7.30 34.50 -2.22
C PHE A 21 8.62 33.71 -2.04
N GLU A 22 9.56 33.93 -2.96
CA GLU A 22 10.88 33.30 -2.97
C GLU A 22 10.88 31.77 -3.16
N GLY A 23 9.83 31.22 -3.78
CA GLY A 23 9.74 29.78 -4.07
C GLY A 23 9.43 28.91 -2.85
N ASN A 24 9.14 29.52 -1.70
CA ASN A 24 8.66 28.79 -0.52
C ASN A 24 7.28 28.21 -0.77
N PHE A 25 7.01 27.03 -0.23
CA PHE A 25 5.72 26.38 -0.36
C PHE A 25 5.37 25.59 0.90
N ILE A 26 4.07 25.37 1.08
CA ILE A 26 3.53 24.38 2.01
C ILE A 26 2.61 23.44 1.22
N ILE A 27 2.87 22.15 1.36
CA ILE A 27 1.96 21.07 0.98
C ILE A 27 1.29 20.56 2.24
N LEU A 28 -0.03 20.50 2.22
CA LEU A 28 -0.88 19.95 3.24
C LEU A 28 -1.58 18.73 2.66
N LEU A 29 -1.33 17.57 3.24
CA LEU A 29 -2.11 16.36 3.00
C LEU A 29 -3.10 16.20 4.15
N LEU A 30 -4.39 16.10 3.83
CA LEU A 30 -5.46 15.93 4.80
C LEU A 30 -6.30 14.72 4.40
N TYR A 31 -6.17 13.63 5.13
CA TYR A 31 -6.91 12.39 4.88
C TYR A 31 -7.61 11.95 6.16
N VAL A 32 -8.94 12.14 6.22
CA VAL A 32 -9.76 11.82 7.40
C VAL A 32 -9.12 12.41 8.67
N ASP A 33 -8.60 11.58 9.58
CA ASP A 33 -7.99 11.99 10.85
C ASP A 33 -6.48 12.27 10.75
N ASP A 34 -5.86 11.90 9.62
CA ASP A 34 -4.44 12.04 9.36
C ASP A 34 -4.14 13.38 8.64
N ILE A 35 -3.25 14.17 9.25
CA ILE A 35 -2.82 15.46 8.70
C ILE A 35 -1.29 15.50 8.61
N LEU A 36 -0.77 15.76 7.41
CA LEU A 36 0.67 15.90 7.18
C LEU A 36 0.99 17.25 6.54
N PHE A 37 1.99 17.93 7.10
CA PHE A 37 2.52 19.19 6.61
C PHE A 37 3.91 18.96 6.01
N VAL A 38 4.15 19.50 4.83
CA VAL A 38 5.45 19.47 4.14
C VAL A 38 5.78 20.89 3.71
N GLY A 39 6.97 21.36 4.07
CA GLY A 39 7.47 22.68 3.70
C GLY A 39 8.84 22.94 4.31
N HIS A 40 9.54 23.93 3.79
CA HIS A 40 10.88 24.31 4.27
C HIS A 40 10.82 25.30 5.45
N ASP A 41 9.82 26.19 5.47
CA ASP A 41 9.68 27.23 6.49
C ASP A 41 8.84 26.74 7.67
N MET A 42 9.52 26.39 8.76
CA MET A 42 8.89 25.92 10.00
C MET A 42 8.02 26.99 10.69
N SER A 43 8.30 28.28 10.47
CA SER A 43 7.49 29.37 11.02
C SER A 43 6.12 29.40 10.34
N LYS A 44 6.09 29.34 9.01
CA LYS A 44 4.83 29.29 8.24
C LYS A 44 4.03 28.02 8.54
N ILE A 45 4.70 26.88 8.76
CA ILE A 45 4.04 25.65 9.20
C ILE A 45 3.43 25.84 10.59
N ALA A 46 4.14 26.49 11.52
CA ALA A 46 3.63 26.76 12.87
C ALA A 46 2.41 27.70 12.86
N ASP A 47 2.44 28.74 12.01
CA ASP A 47 1.32 29.66 11.82
C ASP A 47 0.10 28.93 11.26
N LEU A 48 0.28 28.15 10.19
CA LEU A 48 -0.79 27.32 9.64
C LEU A 48 -1.37 26.38 10.69
N ARG A 49 -0.50 25.73 11.47
CA ARG A 49 -0.90 24.81 12.53
C ARG A 49 -1.70 25.52 13.63
N LYS A 50 -1.39 26.79 13.93
CA LYS A 50 -2.15 27.62 14.88
C LYS A 50 -3.54 27.95 14.33
N GLU A 51 -3.64 28.34 13.05
CA GLU A 51 -4.92 28.61 12.41
C GLU A 51 -5.80 27.36 12.33
N LEU A 52 -5.22 26.21 11.98
CA LEU A 52 -5.98 24.96 11.89
C LEU A 52 -6.50 24.48 13.22
N ARG A 53 -5.76 24.69 14.32
CA ARG A 53 -6.24 24.34 15.67
C ARG A 53 -7.48 25.11 16.12
N LYS A 54 -7.77 26.27 15.51
CA LYS A 54 -9.01 27.00 15.79
C LYS A 54 -10.24 26.30 15.21
N VAL A 55 -10.05 25.48 14.17
CA VAL A 55 -11.14 24.87 13.39
C VAL A 55 -11.17 23.35 13.56
N LEU A 56 -10.01 22.73 13.77
CA LEU A 56 -9.80 21.29 13.88
C LEU A 56 -9.22 20.96 15.25
N CYS A 57 -9.87 20.04 15.95
CA CYS A 57 -9.36 19.50 17.20
C CYS A 57 -8.33 18.40 16.90
N TYR A 58 -7.09 18.78 16.60
CA TYR A 58 -5.99 17.82 16.40
C TYR A 58 -4.75 18.19 17.22
N GLU A 59 -4.10 17.18 17.76
CA GLU A 59 -2.80 17.31 18.39
C GLU A 59 -1.71 17.15 17.34
N GLY A 60 -0.96 18.22 17.06
CA GLY A 60 0.16 18.08 16.15
C GLY A 60 1.35 17.40 16.83
N PHE A 61 1.64 16.18 16.45
CA PHE A 61 2.90 15.54 16.80
C PHE A 61 4.01 16.17 15.96
N GLY A 62 5.19 16.42 16.55
CA GLY A 62 6.28 17.20 15.96
C GLY A 62 6.74 16.71 14.57
N THR A 63 7.86 15.99 14.50
CA THR A 63 8.25 15.36 13.24
C THR A 63 7.31 14.21 12.92
N ALA A 64 6.85 14.12 11.66
CA ALA A 64 5.97 13.04 11.22
C ALA A 64 6.63 11.66 11.40
N LYS A 65 6.02 10.81 12.24
CA LYS A 65 6.45 9.43 12.50
C LYS A 65 5.51 8.38 11.93
N GLN A 66 4.28 8.77 11.57
CA GLN A 66 3.27 7.88 11.05
C GLN A 66 2.32 8.65 10.13
N ILE A 67 1.82 7.98 9.08
CA ILE A 67 0.78 8.48 8.20
C ILE A 67 0.02 7.29 7.62
N LEU A 68 -1.33 7.27 7.66
CA LEU A 68 -2.15 6.18 7.13
C LEU A 68 -1.66 4.80 7.64
N GLY A 69 -1.37 4.69 8.93
CA GLY A 69 -0.85 3.44 9.50
C GLY A 69 0.57 3.04 9.07
N MET A 70 1.24 3.78 8.18
CA MET A 70 2.63 3.56 7.76
C MET A 70 3.58 4.30 8.70
N HIS A 71 4.60 3.62 9.20
CA HIS A 71 5.65 4.23 9.99
C HIS A 71 6.67 4.94 9.08
N ILE A 72 7.03 6.16 9.46
CA ILE A 72 7.98 7.00 8.75
C ILE A 72 9.27 7.05 9.56
N SER A 73 10.36 6.58 8.96
CA SER A 73 11.71 6.78 9.47
C SER A 73 12.50 7.65 8.50
N ARG A 74 13.31 8.58 9.00
CA ARG A 74 14.08 9.52 8.18
C ARG A 74 15.46 9.72 8.77
N ASP A 75 16.47 9.62 7.93
CA ASP A 75 17.83 10.03 8.25
C ASP A 75 18.21 11.21 7.34
N ARG A 76 18.20 12.41 7.92
CA ARG A 76 18.53 13.63 7.21
C ARG A 76 20.00 13.73 6.83
N SER A 77 20.89 13.09 7.60
CA SER A 77 22.33 13.13 7.34
C SER A 77 22.70 12.35 6.09
N SER A 78 22.04 11.21 5.86
CA SER A 78 22.20 10.41 4.64
C SER A 78 21.14 10.69 3.56
N GLY A 79 20.19 11.59 3.82
CA GLY A 79 19.12 11.94 2.88
C GLY A 79 18.10 10.82 2.64
N LYS A 80 18.00 9.84 3.55
CA LYS A 80 17.16 8.64 3.38
C LYS A 80 15.82 8.74 4.10
N LEU A 81 14.81 8.13 3.50
CA LEU A 81 13.45 8.03 4.03
C LEU A 81 12.97 6.59 3.88
N TRP A 82 12.34 6.05 4.92
CA TRP A 82 11.74 4.73 4.90
C TRP A 82 10.26 4.79 5.27
N LEU A 83 9.44 4.03 4.55
CA LEU A 83 8.02 3.80 4.86
C LEU A 83 7.82 2.32 5.16
N SER A 84 7.41 2.02 6.40
CA SER A 84 7.22 0.64 6.88
C SER A 84 5.78 0.37 7.28
N GLN A 85 5.30 -0.84 6.98
CA GLN A 85 4.02 -1.37 7.46
C GLN A 85 4.20 -2.59 8.38
N GLU A 86 5.38 -2.78 8.97
CA GLU A 86 5.68 -3.93 9.85
C GLU A 86 4.59 -4.16 10.90
N MET A 87 4.23 -3.12 11.67
CA MET A 87 3.19 -3.23 12.70
C MET A 87 1.83 -3.65 12.14
N TYR A 88 1.48 -3.21 10.93
CA TYR A 88 0.22 -3.59 10.29
C TYR A 88 0.29 -5.03 9.78
N ILE A 89 1.41 -5.45 9.21
CA ILE A 89 1.64 -6.83 8.77
C ILE A 89 1.59 -7.80 9.94
N GLU A 90 2.24 -7.49 11.07
CA GLU A 90 2.16 -8.33 12.27
C GLU A 90 0.71 -8.45 12.77
N LYS A 91 -0.07 -7.36 12.79
CA LYS A 91 -1.51 -7.41 13.11
C LYS A 91 -2.31 -8.30 12.15
N ILE A 92 -2.01 -8.27 10.85
CA ILE A 92 -2.64 -9.19 9.87
C ILE A 92 -2.31 -10.63 10.21
N LEU A 93 -1.03 -10.93 10.48
CA LEU A 93 -0.58 -12.28 10.78
C LEU A 93 -1.25 -12.81 12.05
N ASP A 94 -1.35 -12.00 13.11
CA ASP A 94 -2.04 -12.37 14.33
C ASP A 94 -3.54 -12.58 14.09
N ARG A 95 -4.20 -11.64 13.40
CA ARG A 95 -5.64 -11.67 13.11
C ARG A 95 -6.07 -12.94 12.36
N PHE A 96 -5.21 -13.46 11.48
CA PHE A 96 -5.51 -14.63 10.66
C PHE A 96 -4.77 -15.90 11.12
N ASN A 97 -4.23 -15.90 12.35
CA ASN A 97 -3.54 -17.03 12.97
C ASN A 97 -2.34 -17.56 12.15
N MET A 98 -1.54 -16.64 11.61
CA MET A 98 -0.36 -16.89 10.79
C MET A 98 0.95 -16.38 11.43
N GLY A 99 0.92 -15.92 12.68
CA GLY A 99 2.11 -15.42 13.41
C GLY A 99 3.25 -16.45 13.53
N ASN A 100 2.93 -17.75 13.63
CA ASN A 100 3.90 -18.84 13.72
C ASN A 100 4.08 -19.62 12.40
N ALA A 101 3.59 -19.07 11.28
CA ALA A 101 3.67 -19.77 10.01
C ALA A 101 5.12 -19.88 9.52
N LYS A 102 5.47 -21.00 8.86
CA LYS A 102 6.80 -21.17 8.27
C LYS A 102 6.97 -20.19 7.09
N PRO A 103 7.97 -19.30 7.10
CA PRO A 103 8.15 -18.31 6.04
C PRO A 103 8.46 -18.97 4.70
N VAL A 104 8.17 -18.25 3.61
CA VAL A 104 8.48 -18.63 2.23
C VAL A 104 9.14 -17.45 1.51
N SER A 105 9.88 -17.72 0.44
CA SER A 105 10.67 -16.71 -0.29
C SER A 105 9.93 -16.00 -1.42
N SER A 106 8.82 -16.57 -1.92
CA SER A 106 8.02 -15.96 -2.99
C SER A 106 6.57 -15.71 -2.56
N PRO A 107 5.95 -14.61 -3.00
CA PRO A 107 4.57 -14.25 -2.64
C PRO A 107 3.54 -15.18 -3.30
N LEU A 108 3.86 -15.72 -4.47
CA LEU A 108 3.09 -16.77 -5.14
C LEU A 108 4.06 -17.83 -5.65
N ALA A 109 3.77 -19.10 -5.38
CA ALA A 109 4.57 -20.20 -5.87
C ALA A 109 4.05 -20.71 -7.22
N PHE A 110 4.98 -21.18 -8.07
CA PHE A 110 4.68 -21.62 -9.44
C PHE A 110 3.61 -22.73 -9.55
N HIS A 111 3.47 -23.56 -8.50
CA HIS A 111 2.45 -24.62 -8.48
C HIS A 111 1.02 -24.09 -8.31
N PHE A 112 0.82 -22.83 -7.89
CA PHE A 112 -0.50 -22.21 -7.82
C PHE A 112 -0.97 -21.76 -9.21
N LYS A 113 -1.55 -22.70 -9.96
CA LYS A 113 -2.30 -22.42 -11.18
C LYS A 113 -3.77 -22.24 -10.83
N LEU A 114 -4.10 -21.04 -10.35
CA LEU A 114 -5.46 -20.73 -9.88
C LEU A 114 -6.40 -20.56 -11.08
N SER A 115 -7.60 -21.16 -10.99
CA SER A 115 -8.60 -21.11 -12.05
C SER A 115 -10.00 -21.21 -11.46
N SER A 116 -10.97 -20.65 -12.17
CA SER A 116 -12.40 -20.75 -11.87
C SER A 116 -12.90 -22.18 -11.85
N LYS A 117 -12.18 -23.13 -12.47
CA LYS A 117 -12.48 -24.57 -12.37
C LYS A 117 -12.28 -25.14 -10.97
N GLN A 118 -11.46 -24.49 -10.14
CA GLN A 118 -11.21 -24.88 -8.75
C GLN A 118 -12.22 -24.23 -7.78
N CYS A 119 -13.17 -23.44 -8.29
CA CYS A 119 -14.28 -22.90 -7.52
C CYS A 119 -15.25 -24.01 -7.09
N LEU A 120 -15.95 -23.77 -5.99
CA LEU A 120 -16.77 -24.78 -5.33
C LEU A 120 -17.99 -25.16 -6.20
N THR A 121 -18.13 -26.45 -6.48
CA THR A 121 -19.26 -27.00 -7.23
C THR A 121 -20.31 -27.62 -6.32
N SER A 122 -19.93 -28.14 -5.14
CA SER A 122 -20.86 -28.77 -4.18
C SER A 122 -21.40 -27.81 -3.11
N LYS A 123 -22.66 -28.01 -2.70
CA LYS A 123 -23.30 -27.23 -1.61
C LYS A 123 -22.55 -27.34 -0.29
N LYS A 124 -22.06 -28.53 0.05
CA LYS A 124 -21.30 -28.78 1.29
C LYS A 124 -20.01 -27.97 1.34
N GLU A 125 -19.26 -27.94 0.24
CA GLU A 125 -18.01 -27.18 0.18
C GLU A 125 -18.25 -25.66 0.23
N LYS A 126 -19.35 -25.17 -0.37
CA LYS A 126 -19.78 -23.77 -0.22
C LYS A 126 -20.06 -23.39 1.22
N GLU A 127 -20.67 -24.28 2.01
CA GLU A 127 -20.90 -24.03 3.43
C GLU A 127 -19.63 -24.02 4.27
N GLU A 128 -18.66 -24.90 3.94
CA GLU A 128 -17.34 -24.91 4.59
C GLU A 128 -16.59 -23.60 4.32
N MET A 129 -16.53 -23.17 3.05
CA MET A 129 -15.76 -21.99 2.66
C MET A 129 -16.40 -20.66 3.05
N LYS A 130 -17.72 -20.61 3.29
CA LYS A 130 -18.39 -19.42 3.86
C LYS A 130 -17.80 -18.99 5.21
N LYS A 131 -17.20 -19.92 5.97
CA LYS A 131 -16.56 -19.64 7.26
C LYS A 131 -15.16 -19.04 7.11
N VAL A 132 -14.57 -19.11 5.91
CA VAL A 132 -13.22 -18.63 5.65
C VAL A 132 -13.26 -17.12 5.38
N PRO A 133 -12.48 -16.30 6.10
CA PRO A 133 -12.52 -14.84 5.98
C PRO A 133 -11.74 -14.32 4.76
N TYR A 134 -11.96 -14.91 3.59
CA TYR A 134 -11.15 -14.70 2.39
C TYR A 134 -11.10 -13.23 1.93
N SER A 135 -12.27 -12.62 1.77
CA SER A 135 -12.38 -11.21 1.36
C SER A 135 -11.71 -10.27 2.37
N SER A 136 -11.81 -10.58 3.66
CA SER A 136 -11.17 -9.82 4.73
C SER A 136 -9.65 -9.89 4.66
N VAL A 137 -9.08 -11.07 4.39
CA VAL A 137 -7.63 -11.24 4.21
C VAL A 137 -7.16 -10.53 2.95
N VAL A 138 -7.84 -10.75 1.82
CA VAL A 138 -7.48 -10.14 0.54
C VAL A 138 -7.54 -8.60 0.64
N GLY A 139 -8.58 -8.05 1.27
CA GLY A 139 -8.65 -6.60 1.53
C GLY A 139 -7.52 -6.09 2.42
N SER A 140 -7.12 -6.87 3.43
CA SER A 140 -5.99 -6.52 4.29
C SER A 140 -4.66 -6.53 3.52
N LEU A 141 -4.46 -7.51 2.65
CA LEU A 141 -3.30 -7.62 1.76
C LEU A 141 -3.28 -6.52 0.70
N MET A 142 -4.44 -6.14 0.14
CA MET A 142 -4.57 -5.02 -0.80
C MET A 142 -4.10 -3.71 -0.18
N TYR A 143 -4.41 -3.46 1.09
CA TYR A 143 -3.91 -2.26 1.77
C TYR A 143 -2.38 -2.26 1.85
N SER A 144 -1.77 -3.39 2.25
CA SER A 144 -0.32 -3.51 2.27
C SER A 144 0.30 -3.30 0.89
N MET A 145 -0.31 -3.91 -0.13
CA MET A 145 0.08 -3.82 -1.53
C MET A 145 0.09 -2.36 -2.00
N VAL A 146 -0.99 -1.62 -1.78
CA VAL A 146 -1.13 -0.23 -2.27
C VAL A 146 -0.17 0.73 -1.57
N CYS A 147 0.11 0.50 -0.28
CA CYS A 147 0.89 1.44 0.52
C CYS A 147 2.41 1.24 0.41
N THR A 148 2.92 0.04 0.69
CA THR A 148 4.38 -0.18 0.75
C THR A 148 4.87 -1.51 0.19
N ARG A 149 3.99 -2.43 -0.22
CA ARG A 149 4.35 -3.79 -0.63
C ARG A 149 4.06 -4.05 -2.10
N SER A 150 4.80 -3.37 -2.98
CA SER A 150 4.70 -3.57 -4.43
C SER A 150 5.01 -5.00 -4.87
N ASP A 151 5.86 -5.68 -4.12
CA ASP A 151 6.30 -7.06 -4.32
C ASP A 151 5.18 -8.10 -4.28
N ILE A 152 4.01 -7.78 -3.70
CA ILE A 152 2.85 -8.68 -3.70
C ILE A 152 1.76 -8.29 -4.71
N ALA A 153 1.97 -7.25 -5.52
CA ALA A 153 0.94 -6.69 -6.39
C ALA A 153 0.32 -7.72 -7.33
N HIS A 154 1.17 -8.46 -8.04
CA HIS A 154 0.74 -9.57 -8.90
C HIS A 154 -0.06 -10.63 -8.12
N SER A 155 0.49 -11.08 -6.98
CA SER A 155 -0.08 -12.19 -6.20
C SER A 155 -1.46 -11.83 -5.64
N VAL A 156 -1.62 -10.61 -5.14
CA VAL A 156 -2.92 -10.07 -4.70
C VAL A 156 -3.87 -9.90 -5.88
N GLY A 157 -3.37 -9.42 -7.02
CA GLY A 157 -4.13 -9.33 -8.27
C GLY A 157 -4.76 -10.66 -8.66
N VAL A 158 -3.99 -11.75 -8.66
CA VAL A 158 -4.46 -13.11 -8.99
C VAL A 158 -5.52 -13.60 -8.00
N VAL A 159 -5.28 -13.52 -6.69
CA VAL A 159 -6.25 -14.03 -5.69
C VAL A 159 -7.52 -13.17 -5.62
N SER A 160 -7.44 -11.87 -5.95
CA SER A 160 -8.60 -10.99 -5.93
C SER A 160 -9.70 -11.35 -6.95
N ARG A 161 -9.34 -12.09 -8.00
CA ARG A 161 -10.28 -12.57 -9.04
C ARG A 161 -11.35 -13.51 -8.47
N PHE A 162 -11.07 -14.16 -7.34
CA PHE A 162 -11.93 -15.20 -6.75
C PHE A 162 -12.70 -14.74 -5.50
N LEU A 163 -12.86 -13.43 -5.30
CA LEU A 163 -13.58 -12.87 -4.14
C LEU A 163 -15.06 -13.31 -4.05
N SER A 164 -15.73 -13.53 -5.19
CA SER A 164 -17.14 -13.91 -5.26
C SER A 164 -17.37 -15.41 -5.11
N ASN A 165 -16.43 -16.22 -5.57
CA ASN A 165 -16.51 -17.68 -5.52
C ASN A 165 -15.09 -18.25 -5.37
N LEU A 166 -14.75 -18.62 -4.14
CA LEU A 166 -13.41 -19.10 -3.78
C LEU A 166 -13.38 -20.62 -3.63
N GLY A 167 -12.25 -21.26 -3.91
CA GLY A 167 -12.00 -22.68 -3.65
C GLY A 167 -10.98 -22.91 -2.54
N LYS A 168 -10.74 -24.17 -2.18
CA LYS A 168 -9.70 -24.55 -1.20
C LYS A 168 -8.30 -24.12 -1.67
N GLU A 169 -8.02 -24.26 -2.97
CA GLU A 169 -6.76 -23.83 -3.57
C GLU A 169 -6.57 -22.31 -3.51
N HIS A 170 -7.63 -21.54 -3.73
CA HIS A 170 -7.59 -20.07 -3.59
C HIS A 170 -7.23 -19.68 -2.16
N TRP A 171 -7.79 -20.36 -1.16
CA TRP A 171 -7.43 -20.13 0.24
C TRP A 171 -5.99 -20.53 0.56
N ASN A 172 -5.50 -21.63 -0.02
CA ASN A 172 -4.10 -22.05 0.13
C ASN A 172 -3.12 -21.00 -0.42
N ALA A 173 -3.44 -20.40 -1.57
CA ALA A 173 -2.64 -19.31 -2.13
C ALA A 173 -2.62 -18.06 -1.24
N VAL A 174 -3.76 -17.67 -0.65
CA VAL A 174 -3.81 -16.55 0.31
C VAL A 174 -2.98 -16.83 1.56
N LYS A 175 -3.06 -18.05 2.12
CA LYS A 175 -2.18 -18.45 3.23
C LYS A 175 -0.70 -18.44 2.81
N TRP A 176 -0.39 -18.74 1.55
CA TRP A 176 0.99 -18.65 1.04
C TRP A 176 1.50 -17.20 1.07
N ILE A 177 0.69 -16.23 0.64
CA ILE A 177 1.05 -14.80 0.74
C ILE A 177 1.28 -14.39 2.20
N LEU A 178 0.46 -14.87 3.14
CA LEU A 178 0.67 -14.61 4.58
C LEU A 178 1.97 -15.24 5.10
N ARG A 179 2.36 -16.42 4.62
CA ARG A 179 3.68 -17.02 4.94
C ARG A 179 4.82 -16.17 4.41
N TYR A 180 4.65 -15.59 3.23
CA TYR A 180 5.64 -14.68 2.66
C TYR A 180 5.79 -13.42 3.51
N PHE A 181 4.68 -12.82 3.94
CA PHE A 181 4.66 -11.71 4.89
C PHE A 181 5.37 -12.04 6.20
N ARG A 182 5.23 -13.27 6.71
CA ARG A 182 5.97 -13.68 7.91
C ARG A 182 7.48 -13.59 7.76
N GLY A 183 8.01 -13.91 6.58
CA GLY A 183 9.45 -13.79 6.29
C GLY A 183 9.91 -12.38 5.94
N THR A 184 8.97 -11.46 5.67
CA THR A 184 9.26 -10.15 5.05
C THR A 184 8.57 -8.98 5.75
N SER A 185 8.11 -9.13 7.00
CA SER A 185 7.36 -8.08 7.70
C SER A 185 8.17 -6.80 7.91
N LYS A 186 9.50 -6.93 8.01
CA LYS A 186 10.46 -5.82 8.17
C LYS A 186 10.82 -5.09 6.87
N VAL A 187 10.39 -5.61 5.71
CA VAL A 187 10.67 -4.97 4.43
C VAL A 187 9.92 -3.64 4.36
N CYS A 188 10.62 -2.58 3.95
CA CYS A 188 10.10 -1.23 3.85
C CYS A 188 10.52 -0.59 2.52
N LEU A 189 9.75 0.41 2.07
CA LEU A 189 10.15 1.23 0.94
C LEU A 189 11.23 2.20 1.39
N GLN A 190 12.30 2.32 0.60
CA GLN A 190 13.41 3.22 0.85
C GLN A 190 13.51 4.26 -0.28
N PHE A 191 13.70 5.52 0.10
CA PHE A 191 13.93 6.65 -0.80
C PHE A 191 15.26 7.32 -0.44
N GLY A 192 15.83 8.05 -1.41
CA GLY A 192 17.06 8.84 -1.23
C GLY A 192 18.36 8.13 -1.65
N THR A 193 18.26 6.99 -2.33
CA THR A 193 19.42 6.25 -2.86
C THR A 193 19.78 6.62 -4.29
N GLY A 194 18.89 7.30 -5.01
CA GLY A 194 19.06 7.65 -6.42
C GLY A 194 18.87 9.14 -6.70
N LYS A 195 19.08 9.51 -7.96
CA LYS A 195 18.75 10.84 -8.47
C LYS A 195 17.25 11.10 -8.37
N SER A 196 16.86 12.36 -8.24
CA SER A 196 15.47 12.82 -8.27
C SER A 196 14.89 12.79 -9.69
N GLU A 197 14.93 11.61 -10.31
CA GLU A 197 14.43 11.32 -11.64
C GLU A 197 13.25 10.36 -11.53
N LEU A 198 12.24 10.57 -12.38
CA LEU A 198 11.10 9.67 -12.50
C LEU A 198 11.46 8.57 -13.51
N VAL A 199 11.50 7.32 -13.07
CA VAL A 199 11.82 6.17 -13.92
C VAL A 199 10.65 5.20 -13.93
N GLY A 200 10.23 4.79 -15.13
CA GLY A 200 9.16 3.83 -15.32
C GLY A 200 9.67 2.51 -15.89
N TYR A 201 9.22 1.41 -15.29
CA TYR A 201 9.39 0.05 -15.79
C TYR A 201 8.02 -0.51 -16.15
N THR A 202 7.95 -1.35 -17.16
CA THR A 202 6.73 -2.05 -17.53
C THR A 202 7.05 -3.49 -17.89
N ASP A 203 6.13 -4.38 -17.54
CA ASP A 203 6.18 -5.80 -17.89
C ASP A 203 4.79 -6.25 -18.32
N ALA A 204 4.72 -7.23 -19.22
CA ALA A 204 3.47 -7.77 -19.72
C ALA A 204 3.57 -9.28 -19.91
N ASP A 205 2.58 -10.00 -19.36
CA ASP A 205 2.41 -11.44 -19.54
C ASP A 205 1.23 -11.71 -20.49
N MET A 206 1.54 -12.16 -21.71
CA MET A 206 0.55 -12.34 -22.76
C MET A 206 -0.26 -13.62 -22.55
N ALA A 207 -1.59 -13.47 -22.48
CA ALA A 207 -2.51 -14.59 -22.28
C ALA A 207 -2.20 -15.48 -21.05
N GLY A 208 -1.55 -14.92 -20.04
CA GLY A 208 -1.14 -15.65 -18.83
C GLY A 208 -2.31 -16.07 -17.93
N ASP A 209 -3.48 -15.44 -18.06
CA ASP A 209 -4.66 -15.83 -17.29
C ASP A 209 -5.32 -17.09 -17.85
N ILE A 210 -5.34 -18.15 -17.03
CA ILE A 210 -5.83 -19.48 -17.42
C ILE A 210 -7.29 -19.46 -17.84
N ASP A 211 -8.11 -18.61 -17.20
CA ASP A 211 -9.56 -18.60 -17.40
C ASP A 211 -9.98 -17.78 -18.62
N SER A 212 -9.44 -16.57 -18.76
CA SER A 212 -9.86 -15.59 -19.76
C SER A 212 -8.88 -15.41 -20.92
N GLN A 213 -7.66 -15.98 -20.82
CA GLN A 213 -6.57 -15.78 -21.78
C GLN A 213 -6.23 -14.30 -21.98
N LYS A 214 -6.57 -13.46 -21.00
CA LYS A 214 -6.21 -12.04 -20.98
C LYS A 214 -4.76 -11.86 -20.55
N SER A 215 -4.18 -10.76 -21.01
CA SER A 215 -2.81 -10.40 -20.68
C SER A 215 -2.77 -9.64 -19.36
N THR A 216 -1.76 -9.88 -18.54
CA THR A 216 -1.52 -9.08 -17.33
C THR A 216 -0.49 -8.01 -17.66
N LEU A 217 -0.79 -6.74 -17.38
CA LEU A 217 0.12 -5.62 -17.53
C LEU A 217 0.51 -5.10 -16.14
N GLU A 218 1.81 -4.94 -15.93
CA GLU A 218 2.37 -4.33 -14.73
C GLU A 218 3.25 -3.14 -15.10
N TYR A 219 3.28 -2.15 -14.23
CA TYR A 219 4.31 -1.12 -14.28
C TYR A 219 4.83 -0.81 -12.89
N LEU A 220 6.03 -0.28 -12.82
CA LEU A 220 6.65 0.24 -11.60
C LEU A 220 7.25 1.61 -11.91
N MET A 221 6.76 2.64 -11.23
CA MET A 221 7.32 3.99 -11.26
C MET A 221 8.16 4.18 -10.01
N THR A 222 9.40 4.63 -10.17
CA THR A 222 10.31 4.98 -9.09
C THR A 222 10.71 6.46 -9.16
N PHE A 223 10.96 7.04 -7.99
CA PHE A 223 11.47 8.39 -7.85
C PHE A 223 12.47 8.44 -6.68
N ALA A 224 13.61 9.10 -6.88
CA ALA A 224 14.69 9.15 -5.88
C ALA A 224 15.14 7.76 -5.38
N GLY A 225 15.10 6.76 -6.28
CA GLY A 225 15.45 5.37 -6.00
C GLY A 225 14.38 4.54 -5.28
N GLY A 226 13.26 5.13 -4.87
CA GLY A 226 12.14 4.41 -4.21
C GLY A 226 10.91 4.27 -5.10
N ALA A 227 10.12 3.22 -4.90
CA ALA A 227 8.88 3.01 -5.63
C ALA A 227 7.79 4.01 -5.21
N ILE A 228 7.02 4.53 -6.19
CA ILE A 228 5.92 5.48 -5.95
C ILE A 228 4.58 5.07 -6.57
N SER A 229 4.55 4.18 -7.58
CA SER A 229 3.32 3.62 -8.14
C SER A 229 3.60 2.28 -8.83
N TRP A 230 2.72 1.28 -8.65
CA TRP A 230 2.99 -0.10 -9.11
C TRP A 230 1.77 -1.02 -9.37
N PRO A 231 0.75 -0.61 -10.12
CA PRO A 231 -0.40 -1.48 -10.34
C PRO A 231 -0.04 -2.71 -11.19
N SER A 232 -0.69 -3.82 -10.87
CA SER A 232 -0.78 -5.03 -11.68
C SER A 232 -2.24 -5.22 -12.11
N ARG A 233 -2.49 -5.35 -13.42
CA ARG A 233 -3.85 -5.38 -13.98
C ARG A 233 -4.00 -6.48 -15.01
N LEU A 234 -5.10 -7.22 -14.91
CA LEU A 234 -5.60 -8.13 -15.94
C LEU A 234 -6.54 -7.41 -16.91
#